data_AF-J9ES07-F1
#
_entry.id   AF-J9ES07-F1
#
_cell.length_a   1.000
_cell.length_b   1.000
_cell.length_c   1.000
_cell.angle_alpha   90.00
_cell.angle_beta   90.00
_cell.angle_gamma   90.00
#
_symmetry.space_group_name_H-M   'P 1'
#
loop_
_entity.id
_entity.type
_entity.pdbx_description
1 polymer ?
#
loop_
_entity_poly.entity_id
_entity_poly.type
_entity_poly.pdbx_seq_one_letter_code
_entity_poly.pdbx_strand_id
1 'polypeptide(L)'
;MTSIKVFVNAMRYIYPEVYGINVPRNFLNTFPFLEDLKELKKKRISNMSSLVQSFKSNGSMDFFDFSKTGKYNKDLYLDLIAKEMNVSLFAETWMNGAAKDLNSECTTKYKVINVKELNVAGDKFASNRDHSKWAIAENKTKPLVCIGDINRQESQKKQGGGAVCLLNKNIWNLYNKSIIDVEDCKVK
;
A
#
# COMPACT_ATOMS: atom_id res chain seq x y z
N MET A 1 10.54 -18.60 -2.40
CA MET A 1 9.37 -18.55 -1.48
C MET A 1 8.12 -18.49 -2.33
N THR A 2 7.06 -19.24 -2.04
CA THR A 2 5.82 -19.18 -2.86
C THR A 2 5.08 -17.86 -2.61
N SER A 3 4.36 -17.35 -3.61
CA SER A 3 3.52 -16.14 -3.48
C SER A 3 2.48 -16.26 -2.35
N ILE A 4 1.95 -17.46 -2.14
CA ILE A 4 1.00 -17.75 -1.05
C ILE A 4 1.67 -17.57 0.32
N LYS A 5 2.94 -17.95 0.50
CA LYS A 5 3.66 -17.72 1.76
C LYS A 5 3.91 -16.23 2.01
N VAL A 6 4.23 -15.47 0.95
CA VAL A 6 4.39 -14.01 1.00
C VAL A 6 3.10 -13.35 1.48
N PHE A 7 1.97 -13.73 0.88
CA PHE A 7 0.63 -13.29 1.28
C PHE A 7 0.33 -13.60 2.76
N VAL A 8 0.57 -14.84 3.21
CA VAL A 8 0.31 -15.21 4.62
C VAL A 8 1.15 -14.38 5.58
N ASN A 9 2.41 -14.12 5.26
CA ASN A 9 3.25 -13.25 6.08
C ASN A 9 2.70 -11.81 6.12
N ALA A 10 2.25 -11.26 4.99
CA ALA A 10 1.64 -9.93 4.91
C ALA A 10 0.39 -9.83 5.80
N MET A 11 -0.52 -10.81 5.70
CA MET A 11 -1.74 -10.88 6.52
C MET A 11 -1.45 -10.86 8.02
N ARG A 12 -0.33 -11.47 8.46
CA ARG A 12 0.09 -11.44 9.87
C ARG A 12 0.54 -10.05 10.34
N TYR A 13 1.01 -9.19 9.44
CA TYR A 13 1.42 -7.82 9.76
C TYR A 13 0.25 -6.85 9.70
N ILE A 14 -0.57 -6.92 8.65
CA ILE A 14 -1.72 -6.02 8.49
C ILE A 14 -2.85 -6.39 9.45
N TYR A 15 -2.91 -7.67 9.86
CA TYR A 15 -3.87 -8.21 10.83
C TYR A 15 -5.33 -7.85 10.48
N PRO A 16 -5.84 -8.33 9.32
CA PRO A 16 -7.20 -8.01 8.90
C PRO A 16 -8.22 -8.80 9.73
N GLU A 17 -9.46 -8.31 9.77
CA GLU A 17 -10.57 -9.09 10.32
C GLU A 17 -10.96 -10.21 9.34
N VAL A 18 -10.96 -11.46 9.81
CA VAL A 18 -11.31 -12.64 9.01
C VAL A 18 -12.74 -13.06 9.35
N TYR A 19 -13.63 -12.95 8.38
CA TYR A 19 -15.07 -13.18 8.57
C TYR A 19 -15.59 -14.48 7.93
N GLY A 20 -14.80 -15.14 7.09
CA GLY A 20 -15.19 -16.37 6.41
C GLY A 20 -13.97 -17.14 5.94
N ILE A 21 -13.95 -18.45 6.17
CA ILE A 21 -12.79 -19.30 5.90
C ILE A 21 -13.25 -20.59 5.23
N ASN A 22 -12.68 -20.86 4.06
CA ASN A 22 -12.80 -22.15 3.39
C ASN A 22 -11.44 -22.53 2.80
N VAL A 23 -10.72 -23.44 3.46
CA VAL A 23 -9.42 -23.95 2.99
C VAL A 23 -9.51 -25.47 2.83
N PRO A 24 -9.59 -25.99 1.59
CA PRO A 24 -9.62 -27.42 1.33
C PRO A 24 -8.41 -28.16 1.93
N ARG A 25 -8.61 -29.41 2.38
CA ARG A 25 -7.55 -30.19 3.06
C ARG A 25 -6.31 -30.41 2.18
N ASN A 26 -6.50 -30.66 0.88
CA ASN A 26 -5.39 -30.79 -0.07
C ASN A 26 -4.55 -29.50 -0.16
N PHE A 27 -5.16 -28.32 -0.04
CA PHE A 27 -4.44 -27.05 0.03
C PHE A 27 -3.60 -26.92 1.30
N LEU A 28 -4.09 -27.39 2.45
CA LEU A 28 -3.32 -27.40 3.70
C LEU A 28 -2.12 -28.36 3.64
N ASN A 29 -2.24 -29.47 2.93
CA ASN A 29 -1.11 -30.37 2.71
C ASN A 29 0.03 -29.70 1.92
N THR A 30 -0.32 -28.85 0.95
CA THR A 30 0.67 -28.11 0.14
C THR A 30 1.16 -26.84 0.84
N PHE A 31 0.27 -26.15 1.56
CA PHE A 31 0.52 -24.86 2.20
C PHE A 31 0.05 -24.89 3.67
N PRO A 32 0.77 -25.61 4.55
CA PRO A 32 0.34 -25.81 5.94
C PRO A 32 0.23 -24.49 6.72
N PHE A 33 1.02 -23.47 6.35
CA PHE A 33 0.98 -22.15 6.95
C PHE A 33 -0.32 -21.37 6.69
N LEU A 34 -1.21 -21.82 5.78
CA LEU A 34 -2.56 -21.24 5.65
C LEU A 34 -3.42 -21.47 6.89
N GLU A 35 -3.08 -22.46 7.71
CA GLU A 35 -3.75 -22.67 8.99
C GLU A 35 -3.58 -21.47 9.93
N ASP A 36 -2.46 -20.74 9.85
CA ASP A 36 -2.21 -19.53 10.63
C ASP A 36 -3.22 -18.41 10.32
N LEU A 37 -3.84 -18.42 9.13
CA LEU A 37 -4.86 -17.44 8.74
C LEU A 37 -6.24 -17.76 9.31
N LYS A 38 -6.49 -19.00 9.76
CA LYS A 38 -7.81 -19.40 10.25
C LYS A 38 -8.21 -18.70 11.54
N GLU A 39 -7.25 -18.45 12.40
CA GLU A 39 -7.53 -17.83 13.69
C GLU A 39 -6.88 -16.47 13.83
N LEU A 40 -6.10 -16.02 12.81
CA LEU A 40 -5.14 -14.90 12.85
C LEU A 40 -4.76 -14.60 14.30
N LYS A 41 -4.36 -15.65 15.05
CA LYS A 41 -4.13 -15.46 16.49
C LYS A 41 -3.07 -14.38 16.57
N LYS A 42 -3.10 -13.56 17.62
CA LYS A 42 -1.97 -12.70 18.01
C LYS A 42 -0.76 -13.56 18.39
N LYS A 43 -0.34 -14.51 17.55
CA LYS A 43 1.01 -15.06 17.54
C LYS A 43 1.90 -13.84 17.49
N ARG A 44 2.81 -13.76 18.46
CA ARG A 44 3.82 -12.72 18.60
C ARG A 44 4.37 -12.42 17.20
N ILE A 45 3.89 -11.33 16.60
CA ILE A 45 4.54 -10.79 15.40
C ILE A 45 5.97 -10.51 15.87
N SER A 46 6.93 -10.75 14.97
CA SER A 46 8.31 -10.31 15.13
C SER A 46 8.38 -8.95 15.86
N ASN A 47 9.43 -8.70 16.64
CA ASN A 47 9.64 -7.37 17.22
C ASN A 47 9.67 -6.25 16.15
N MET A 48 9.84 -6.62 14.88
CA MET A 48 9.70 -5.73 13.73
C MET A 48 8.25 -5.33 13.47
N SER A 49 8.03 -4.03 13.30
CA SER A 49 6.70 -3.46 13.06
C SER A 49 6.33 -3.29 11.59
N SER A 50 7.26 -3.58 10.65
CA SER A 50 7.05 -3.59 9.20
C SER A 50 7.72 -4.81 8.55
N LEU A 51 7.28 -5.13 7.33
CA LEU A 51 7.73 -6.23 6.51
C LEU A 51 7.76 -5.77 5.04
N VAL A 52 8.84 -6.11 4.35
CA VAL A 52 9.01 -5.91 2.91
C VAL A 52 9.36 -7.24 2.29
N GLN A 53 8.62 -7.64 1.26
CA GLN A 53 8.83 -8.90 0.55
C GLN A 53 8.72 -8.68 -0.95
N SER A 54 9.24 -9.62 -1.74
CA SER A 54 9.00 -9.69 -3.18
C SER A 54 8.44 -11.05 -3.58
N PHE A 55 7.62 -11.06 -4.64
CA PHE A 55 7.07 -12.29 -5.21
C PHE A 55 6.84 -12.13 -6.71
N LYS A 56 6.64 -13.26 -7.40
CA LYS A 56 6.30 -13.28 -8.82
C LYS A 56 4.90 -13.83 -9.04
N SER A 57 4.22 -13.32 -10.05
CA SER A 57 3.04 -14.00 -10.62
C SER A 57 3.43 -15.25 -11.40
N ASN A 58 2.44 -16.06 -11.80
CA ASN A 58 2.66 -17.18 -12.71
C ASN A 58 3.25 -16.73 -14.07
N GLY A 59 2.94 -15.50 -14.50
CA GLY A 59 3.52 -14.87 -15.70
C GLY A 59 4.89 -14.22 -15.46
N SER A 60 5.58 -14.55 -14.36
CA SER A 60 6.92 -14.06 -14.00
C SER A 60 7.05 -12.55 -13.73
N MET A 61 5.95 -11.80 -13.71
CA MET A 61 5.94 -10.39 -13.31
C MET A 61 6.27 -10.25 -11.82
N ASP A 62 7.23 -9.37 -11.50
CA ASP A 62 7.66 -9.06 -10.15
C ASP A 62 6.71 -8.10 -9.42
N PHE A 63 6.47 -8.40 -8.15
CA PHE A 63 5.71 -7.60 -7.21
C PHE A 63 6.50 -7.40 -5.92
N PHE A 64 6.21 -6.30 -5.24
CA PHE A 64 6.75 -5.93 -3.94
C PHE A 64 5.58 -5.80 -2.97
N ASP A 65 5.63 -6.50 -1.84
CA ASP A 65 4.66 -6.42 -0.76
C ASP A 65 5.25 -5.58 0.36
N PHE A 66 4.56 -4.50 0.73
CA PHE A 66 4.87 -3.65 1.86
C PHE A 66 3.77 -3.81 2.89
N SER A 67 4.12 -4.25 4.09
CA SER A 67 3.16 -4.50 5.15
C SER A 67 3.64 -3.87 6.45
N LYS A 68 2.73 -3.28 7.22
CA LYS A 68 3.00 -2.74 8.55
C LYS A 68 1.95 -3.18 9.56
N THR A 69 2.39 -3.23 10.82
CA THR A 69 1.52 -3.34 11.99
C THR A 69 1.15 -1.95 12.50
N GLY A 70 0.14 -1.86 13.37
CA GLY A 70 -0.16 -0.62 14.09
C GLY A 70 0.98 -0.09 14.97
N LYS A 71 1.93 -0.96 15.37
CA LYS A 71 3.13 -0.56 16.12
C LYS A 71 4.14 0.22 15.28
N TYR A 72 4.02 0.20 13.95
CA TYR A 72 4.91 0.95 13.07
C TYR A 72 4.74 2.46 13.27
N ASN A 73 3.50 2.89 13.57
CA ASN A 73 3.15 4.25 14.00
C ASN A 73 3.68 5.36 13.07
N LYS A 74 3.74 5.07 11.77
CA LYS A 74 4.30 5.92 10.72
C LYS A 74 3.52 5.77 9.42
N ASP A 75 3.71 6.71 8.48
CA ASP A 75 3.02 6.73 7.19
C ASP A 75 3.54 5.59 6.30
N LEU A 76 2.65 4.72 5.82
CA LEU A 76 3.03 3.61 4.94
C LEU A 76 3.72 4.11 3.67
N TYR A 77 3.21 5.19 3.09
CA TYR A 77 3.68 5.69 1.79
C TYR A 77 5.03 6.38 1.94
N LEU A 78 5.13 7.33 2.88
CA LEU A 78 6.33 8.13 3.10
C LEU A 78 7.43 7.36 3.83
N ASP A 79 7.09 6.66 4.92
CA ASP A 79 8.09 6.08 5.81
C ASP A 79 8.54 4.68 5.41
N LEU A 80 7.75 3.97 4.61
CA LEU A 80 8.09 2.63 4.12
C LEU A 80 8.29 2.63 2.60
N ILE A 81 7.23 2.79 1.80
CA ILE A 81 7.30 2.57 0.34
C ILE A 81 8.31 3.50 -0.34
N ALA A 82 8.22 4.82 -0.11
CA ALA A 82 9.09 5.81 -0.74
C ALA A 82 10.57 5.58 -0.39
N LYS A 83 10.87 5.20 0.85
CA LYS A 83 12.24 4.95 1.33
C LYS A 83 12.81 3.66 0.76
N GLU A 84 12.07 2.56 0.86
CA GLU A 84 12.51 1.26 0.36
C GLU A 84 12.67 1.26 -1.16
N MET A 85 11.75 1.91 -1.87
CA MET A 85 11.79 2.01 -3.32
C MET A 85 12.65 3.17 -3.82
N ASN A 86 13.17 4.02 -2.94
CA ASN A 86 14.02 5.16 -3.29
C ASN A 86 13.38 6.09 -4.34
N VAL A 87 12.09 6.43 -4.16
CA VAL A 87 11.32 7.28 -5.08
C VAL A 87 10.40 8.22 -4.31
N SER A 88 10.22 9.43 -4.82
CA SER A 88 9.08 10.26 -4.45
C SER A 88 7.79 9.68 -5.04
N LEU A 89 6.66 9.91 -4.39
CA LEU A 89 5.36 9.37 -4.78
C LEU A 89 4.30 10.47 -4.95
N PHE A 90 3.42 10.28 -5.93
CA PHE A 90 2.05 10.79 -5.85
C PHE A 90 1.20 9.74 -5.15
N ALA A 91 0.40 10.14 -4.16
CA ALA A 91 -0.49 9.25 -3.42
C ALA A 91 -1.93 9.75 -3.52
N GLU A 92 -2.80 8.91 -4.05
CA GLU A 92 -4.24 9.07 -4.05
C GLU A 92 -4.79 8.20 -2.93
N THR A 93 -5.43 8.83 -1.95
CA THR A 93 -6.17 8.12 -0.91
C THR A 93 -7.38 8.93 -0.53
N TRP A 94 -8.39 8.27 0.03
CA TRP A 94 -9.59 8.96 0.52
C TRP A 94 -9.28 10.02 1.60
N MET A 95 -9.31 11.30 1.21
CA MET A 95 -9.06 12.48 2.06
C MET A 95 -10.36 13.03 2.69
N ASN A 96 -11.25 12.15 3.15
CA ASN A 96 -12.52 12.54 3.77
C ASN A 96 -12.91 11.62 4.93
N GLY A 97 -11.93 10.93 5.52
CA GLY A 97 -12.18 10.09 6.68
C GLY A 97 -12.39 10.92 7.95
N ALA A 98 -12.85 10.28 9.03
CA ALA A 98 -13.09 10.96 10.31
C ALA A 98 -11.81 11.49 11.00
N ALA A 99 -10.63 11.06 10.57
CA ALA A 99 -9.35 11.49 11.13
C ALA A 99 -8.71 12.60 10.30
N LYS A 100 -7.76 13.31 10.91
CA LYS A 100 -6.98 14.34 10.22
C LYS A 100 -6.13 13.73 9.09
N ASP A 101 -6.27 14.27 7.89
CA ASP A 101 -5.43 13.90 6.75
C ASP A 101 -3.98 14.36 6.94
N LEU A 102 -3.04 13.57 6.43
CA LEU A 102 -1.65 13.95 6.35
C LEU A 102 -1.48 14.91 5.17
N ASN A 103 -0.80 16.04 5.38
CA ASN A 103 -0.40 16.90 4.26
C ASN A 103 0.70 16.20 3.44
N SER A 104 0.92 16.72 2.25
CA SER A 104 2.09 16.43 1.42
C SER A 104 3.38 16.72 2.18
N GLU A 105 4.34 15.80 2.08
CA GLU A 105 5.65 15.93 2.70
C GLU A 105 6.71 16.13 1.62
N CYS A 106 7.41 17.26 1.70
CA CYS A 106 8.30 17.74 0.66
C CYS A 106 9.73 18.02 1.13
N THR A 107 9.98 17.91 2.44
CA THR A 107 11.26 18.25 3.07
C THR A 107 12.20 17.06 3.23
N THR A 108 11.69 15.85 3.08
CA THR A 108 12.46 14.61 3.14
C THR A 108 13.13 14.28 1.81
N LYS A 109 14.13 13.38 1.84
CA LYS A 109 14.86 12.92 0.63
C LYS A 109 13.92 12.43 -0.48
N TYR A 110 12.89 11.67 -0.09
CA TYR A 110 11.81 11.24 -0.97
C TYR A 110 10.53 11.89 -0.49
N LYS A 111 9.77 12.46 -1.41
CA LYS A 111 8.54 13.20 -1.13
C LYS A 111 7.33 12.30 -1.27
N VAL A 112 6.24 12.64 -0.59
CA VAL A 112 4.92 12.07 -0.90
C VAL A 112 3.93 13.21 -1.02
N ILE A 113 3.43 13.39 -2.24
CA ILE A 113 2.50 14.45 -2.63
C ILE A 113 1.10 13.85 -2.76
N ASN A 114 0.11 14.45 -2.11
CA ASN A 114 -1.28 14.01 -2.20
C ASN A 114 -1.88 14.42 -3.55
N VAL A 115 -2.57 13.49 -4.20
CA VAL A 115 -3.42 13.79 -5.35
C VAL A 115 -4.71 14.42 -4.85
N LYS A 116 -5.13 15.53 -5.44
CA LYS A 116 -6.36 16.25 -5.07
C LYS A 116 -7.51 16.02 -6.04
N GLU A 117 -7.22 15.94 -7.33
CA GLU A 117 -8.22 15.80 -8.38
C GLU A 117 -7.77 14.84 -9.47
N LEU A 118 -8.73 14.09 -9.99
CA LEU A 118 -8.55 13.04 -10.98
C LEU A 118 -9.49 13.23 -12.17
N ASN A 119 -9.03 12.78 -13.34
CA ASN A 119 -9.82 12.58 -14.55
C ASN A 119 -9.69 11.12 -14.99
N VAL A 120 -10.76 10.35 -14.83
CA VAL A 120 -10.79 8.95 -15.26
C VAL A 120 -11.84 8.81 -16.35
N ALA A 121 -11.40 8.46 -17.56
CA ALA A 121 -12.28 8.26 -18.71
C ALA A 121 -13.22 9.46 -19.04
N GLY A 122 -12.82 10.69 -18.68
CA GLY A 122 -13.62 11.90 -18.88
C GLY A 122 -14.33 12.40 -17.62
N ASP A 123 -14.45 11.54 -16.60
CA ASP A 123 -15.08 11.88 -15.33
C ASP A 123 -14.08 12.55 -14.39
N LYS A 124 -14.37 13.80 -14.03
CA LYS A 124 -13.56 14.58 -13.11
C LYS A 124 -14.11 14.53 -11.69
N PHE A 125 -13.28 14.20 -10.73
CA PHE A 125 -13.66 14.16 -9.32
C PHE A 125 -12.48 14.46 -8.39
N ALA A 126 -12.79 14.95 -7.20
CA ALA A 126 -11.82 15.18 -6.14
C ALA A 126 -11.55 13.88 -5.37
N SER A 127 -10.32 13.71 -4.85
CA SER A 127 -9.92 12.51 -4.09
C SER A 127 -10.72 12.30 -2.81
N ASN A 128 -11.38 13.34 -2.28
CA ASN A 128 -12.28 13.20 -1.13
C ASN A 128 -13.61 12.47 -1.46
N ARG A 129 -13.88 12.22 -2.75
CA ARG A 129 -15.01 11.43 -3.26
C ARG A 129 -14.59 10.04 -3.76
N ASP A 130 -13.31 9.69 -3.64
CA ASP A 130 -12.79 8.39 -4.06
C ASP A 130 -12.29 7.61 -2.84
N HIS A 131 -12.68 6.34 -2.75
CA HIS A 131 -12.22 5.43 -1.69
C HIS A 131 -10.95 4.68 -2.08
N SER A 132 -10.50 4.87 -3.31
CA SER A 132 -9.27 4.30 -3.83
C SER A 132 -8.06 4.71 -3.00
N LYS A 133 -7.04 3.85 -3.08
CA LYS A 133 -5.79 3.96 -2.33
C LYS A 133 -4.69 3.44 -3.22
N TRP A 134 -3.98 4.34 -3.87
CA TRP A 134 -2.83 3.99 -4.69
C TRP A 134 -1.74 5.03 -4.61
N ALA A 135 -0.54 4.63 -4.98
CA ALA A 135 0.57 5.54 -5.15
C ALA A 135 1.38 5.18 -6.39
N ILE A 136 1.87 6.19 -7.08
CA ILE A 136 2.81 6.01 -8.19
C ILE A 136 4.07 6.80 -7.95
N ALA A 137 5.19 6.34 -8.51
CA ALA A 137 6.41 7.16 -8.52
C ALA A 137 6.16 8.49 -9.23
N GLU A 138 6.67 9.59 -8.67
CA GLU A 138 6.64 10.91 -9.31
C GLU A 138 7.43 10.91 -10.63
N ASN A 139 8.52 10.14 -10.70
CA ASN A 139 9.40 10.06 -11.86
C ASN A 139 9.20 8.75 -12.66
N LYS A 140 9.03 8.90 -13.98
CA LYS A 140 8.92 7.80 -14.96
C LYS A 140 10.13 6.85 -15.02
N THR A 141 11.31 7.23 -14.50
CA THR A 141 12.52 6.39 -14.54
C THR A 141 12.37 5.09 -13.76
N LYS A 142 11.56 5.10 -12.70
CA LYS A 142 11.18 3.92 -11.93
C LYS A 142 9.65 3.88 -11.85
N PRO A 143 8.95 3.31 -12.84
CA PRO A 143 7.49 3.41 -13.01
C PRO A 143 6.75 2.52 -12.00
N LEU A 144 6.91 2.83 -10.72
CA LEU A 144 6.29 2.13 -9.61
C LEU A 144 4.82 2.48 -9.55
N VAL A 145 3.98 1.46 -9.42
CA VAL A 145 2.56 1.57 -9.13
C VAL A 145 2.28 0.69 -7.92
N CYS A 146 1.62 1.25 -6.92
CA CYS A 146 1.27 0.59 -5.67
C CYS A 146 -0.23 0.70 -5.44
N ILE A 147 -0.88 -0.40 -5.10
CA ILE A 147 -2.29 -0.44 -4.65
C ILE A 147 -2.29 -0.82 -3.18
N GLY A 148 -2.97 -0.03 -2.34
CA GLY A 148 -2.94 -0.15 -0.88
C GLY A 148 -4.31 -0.32 -0.24
N ASP A 149 -4.31 -0.55 1.07
CA ASP A 149 -5.51 -0.77 1.88
C ASP A 149 -5.78 0.32 2.94
N ILE A 150 -4.81 1.21 3.20
CA ILE A 150 -4.94 2.33 4.15
C ILE A 150 -4.81 3.72 3.51
N ASN A 151 -5.53 4.70 4.09
CA ASN A 151 -5.46 6.11 3.70
C ASN A 151 -4.22 6.80 4.29
N ARG A 152 -3.87 7.99 3.77
CA ARG A 152 -2.89 8.91 4.38
C ARG A 152 -3.55 9.79 5.46
N GLN A 153 -3.89 9.19 6.59
CA GLN A 153 -4.48 9.89 7.75
C GLN A 153 -3.71 9.61 9.05
N GLU A 154 -3.76 10.52 10.02
CA GLU A 154 -3.06 10.39 11.31
C GLU A 154 -3.46 9.11 12.07
N SER A 155 -4.74 8.75 12.08
CA SER A 155 -5.21 7.51 12.72
C SER A 155 -4.64 6.25 12.06
N GLN A 156 -4.42 6.29 10.74
CA GLN A 156 -3.91 5.17 9.95
C GLN A 156 -2.45 4.86 10.24
N LYS A 157 -1.68 5.77 10.85
CA LYS A 157 -0.32 5.48 11.35
C LYS A 157 -0.31 4.29 12.33
N LYS A 158 -1.35 4.21 13.17
CA LYS A 158 -1.53 3.20 14.23
C LYS A 158 -2.35 1.98 13.80
N GLN A 159 -2.73 1.89 12.53
CA GLN A 159 -3.42 0.74 11.97
C GLN A 159 -2.44 -0.19 11.24
N GLY A 160 -2.75 -1.49 11.23
CA GLY A 160 -2.11 -2.43 10.30
C GLY A 160 -2.60 -2.18 8.88
N GLY A 161 -1.73 -2.36 7.90
CA GLY A 161 -2.05 -2.11 6.50
C GLY A 161 -0.84 -2.33 5.61
N GLY A 162 -1.05 -2.35 4.32
CA GLY A 162 -0.03 -2.60 3.33
C GLY A 162 -0.37 -2.11 1.93
N ALA A 163 0.58 -2.34 1.04
CA ALA A 163 0.42 -2.11 -0.39
C ALA A 163 1.20 -3.16 -1.18
N VAL A 164 0.63 -3.55 -2.31
CA VAL A 164 1.33 -4.36 -3.32
C VAL A 164 1.70 -3.44 -4.47
N CYS A 165 2.98 -3.46 -4.83
CA CYS A 165 3.54 -2.64 -5.88
C CYS A 165 4.13 -3.47 -7.01
N LEU A 166 4.21 -2.87 -8.19
CA LEU A 166 4.94 -3.40 -9.35
C LEU A 166 5.60 -2.26 -10.13
N LEU A 167 6.60 -2.62 -10.94
CA LEU A 167 7.20 -1.70 -11.91
C LEU A 167 6.58 -1.95 -13.27
N ASN A 168 5.71 -1.03 -13.73
CA ASN A 168 5.05 -1.17 -15.02
C ASN A 168 4.77 0.19 -15.65
N LYS A 169 5.49 0.50 -16.73
CA LYS A 169 5.40 1.79 -17.43
C LYS A 169 4.00 2.07 -18.00
N ASN A 170 3.32 1.05 -18.51
CA ASN A 170 2.01 1.23 -19.15
C ASN A 170 0.94 1.57 -18.10
N ILE A 171 0.93 0.81 -17.00
CA ILE A 171 0.01 1.08 -15.88
C ILE A 171 0.35 2.42 -15.25
N TRP A 172 1.63 2.67 -14.96
CA TRP A 172 2.09 3.95 -14.42
C TRP A 172 1.63 5.14 -15.26
N ASN A 173 1.75 5.04 -16.59
CA ASN A 173 1.28 6.09 -17.50
C ASN A 173 -0.23 6.33 -17.41
N LEU A 174 -1.04 5.29 -17.22
CA LEU A 174 -2.49 5.43 -17.07
C LEU A 174 -2.83 6.20 -15.79
N TYR A 175 -2.26 5.80 -14.65
CA TYR A 175 -2.45 6.49 -13.38
C TYR A 175 -1.91 7.92 -13.42
N ASN A 176 -0.71 8.13 -13.95
CA ASN A 176 -0.12 9.47 -14.05
C ASN A 176 -0.96 10.41 -14.91
N LYS A 177 -1.55 9.92 -16.01
CA LYS A 177 -2.45 10.72 -16.86
C LYS A 177 -3.79 11.05 -16.20
N SER A 178 -4.20 10.29 -15.18
CA SER A 178 -5.43 10.57 -14.46
C SER A 178 -5.31 11.74 -13.49
N ILE A 179 -4.10 12.10 -13.05
CA ILE A 179 -3.88 13.18 -12.08
C ILE A 179 -4.13 14.54 -12.76
N ILE A 180 -5.09 15.31 -12.24
CA ILE A 180 -5.35 16.70 -12.65
C ILE A 180 -4.61 17.67 -11.75
N ASP A 181 -4.76 17.49 -10.44
CA ASP A 181 -4.24 18.42 -9.43
C ASP A 181 -3.65 17.67 -8.24
N VAL A 182 -2.66 18.28 -7.61
CA VAL A 182 -1.94 17.76 -6.46
C VAL A 182 -1.85 18.81 -5.37
N GLU A 183 -1.71 18.38 -4.12
CA GLU A 183 -1.57 19.31 -2.99
C GLU A 183 -0.21 19.99 -3.02
N ASP A 184 -0.22 21.31 -2.84
CA ASP A 184 1.00 22.10 -2.75
C ASP A 184 1.84 21.72 -1.53
N CYS A 185 3.16 21.74 -1.72
CA CYS A 185 4.12 21.71 -0.62
C CYS A 185 3.98 22.99 0.21
N LYS A 186 3.52 22.86 1.46
CA LYS A 186 3.56 23.98 2.40
C LYS A 186 5.01 24.32 2.68
N VAL A 187 5.44 25.50 2.23
CA VAL A 187 6.74 26.07 2.62
C VAL A 187 6.65 26.41 4.10
N LYS A 188 7.54 25.84 4.92
CA LYS A 188 7.72 26.28 6.31
C LYS A 188 8.55 27.55 6.34
#